data_AF-A0A7D9HBW9-F1
#
_entry.id   AF-A0A7D9HBW9-F1
#
_cell.length_a   1.000
_cell.length_b   1.000
_cell.length_c   1.000
_cell.angle_alpha   90.00
_cell.angle_beta   90.00
_cell.angle_gamma   90.00
#
_symmetry.space_group_name_H-M   'P 1'
#
loop_
_entity.id
_entity.type
_entity.pdbx_description
1 polymer ?
#
loop_
_entity_poly.entity_id
_entity_poly.type
_entity_poly.pdbx_seq_one_letter_code
_entity_poly.pdbx_strand_id
1 'polypeptide(L)'
;MFELDEIMRQRESKMFAEILNRLREGKHTPADLQKLKERCVQESNCPQEAPRLFIQNALVDKYNEQVYESFTDNRYTIKAQDSVIGAASAELKEKIMRQIPYVPLRNSKQLAHKLKLAVGQRTEVATNVRTDDGLTNGASNIIKLIQLTDVNKPSGLIWVQFDYEDVGRKTRQENRTLYVREIQSTWTPIKPVTTQFPVGRTKSAQVVRKQFPLRPASAKTVHRSQGDTQTQIVVNLNSNRAFPHIHYVALSRVTTIEGLYITDLCEDKISVDQRVVKEMEILRTEQSLNLCFKPLYMLDQSDLKVCYLNARSLHKHIEDVRRDINYSSMDIMIFTETRFNSSDTDDIYNIDGYRLFRNDVSQGPGPGRPYGGTAVYSRVPLKEGYPYAHNVNGIEFTIIKTESNPHLNIIAVYRSPNIAISRLLSSLRSVLDEDSSAQNIIIGDFNVNWMVESDRQSLYNLMVVQNHYVQATDNRLYNRQQNVN
;
A
#
# COMPACT_ATOMS: atom_id res chain seq x y z
N MET A 1 4.12 -16.61 -13.41
CA MET A 1 3.24 -15.96 -12.40
C MET A 1 3.90 -16.05 -11.01
N PHE A 2 3.73 -15.05 -10.13
CA PHE A 2 4.00 -15.21 -8.69
C PHE A 2 2.65 -15.39 -7.98
N GLU A 3 2.38 -16.58 -7.45
CA GLU A 3 1.18 -16.89 -6.66
C GLU A 3 1.54 -16.90 -5.18
N LEU A 4 0.74 -16.23 -4.35
CA LEU A 4 0.85 -16.33 -2.90
C LEU A 4 0.08 -17.58 -2.45
N ASP A 5 0.78 -18.51 -1.82
CA ASP A 5 0.29 -19.80 -1.38
C ASP A 5 -0.10 -19.84 0.12
N GLU A 6 0.52 -18.96 0.92
CA GLU A 6 0.25 -18.89 2.36
C GLU A 6 -1.05 -18.12 2.69
N ILE A 7 -2.00 -18.82 3.34
CA ILE A 7 -3.27 -18.24 3.79
C ILE A 7 -3.10 -17.64 5.19
N MET A 8 -2.92 -16.33 5.24
CA MET A 8 -2.75 -15.61 6.51
C MET A 8 -4.04 -15.47 7.31
N ARG A 9 -5.20 -15.36 6.66
CA ARG A 9 -6.48 -15.05 7.33
C ARG A 9 -7.01 -16.21 8.17
N GLN A 10 -6.91 -17.43 7.66
CA GLN A 10 -7.37 -18.66 8.31
C GLN A 10 -6.20 -19.51 8.85
N ARG A 11 -5.06 -18.89 9.18
CA ARG A 11 -3.84 -19.60 9.59
C ARG A 11 -4.03 -20.53 10.80
N GLU A 12 -4.93 -20.16 11.71
CA GLU A 12 -5.24 -20.94 12.91
C GLU A 12 -6.21 -22.12 12.63
N SER A 13 -6.75 -22.21 11.41
CA SER A 13 -7.71 -23.24 11.00
C SER A 13 -7.34 -23.83 9.64
N LYS A 14 -6.28 -24.64 9.63
CA LYS A 14 -5.76 -25.30 8.40
C LYS A 14 -6.85 -26.05 7.64
N MET A 15 -7.66 -26.85 8.34
CA MET A 15 -8.78 -27.59 7.73
C MET A 15 -9.75 -26.65 7.00
N PHE A 16 -10.10 -25.51 7.62
CA PHE A 16 -11.03 -24.56 7.01
C PHE A 16 -10.41 -23.84 5.81
N ALA A 17 -9.13 -23.47 5.90
CA ALA A 17 -8.39 -22.88 4.78
C ALA A 17 -8.36 -23.83 3.56
N GLU A 18 -8.16 -25.12 3.79
CA GLU A 18 -8.19 -26.15 2.75
C GLU A 18 -9.58 -26.32 2.12
N ILE A 19 -10.65 -26.34 2.94
CA ILE A 19 -12.04 -26.33 2.46
C ILE A 19 -12.28 -25.13 1.55
N LEU A 20 -11.86 -23.93 1.96
CA LEU A 20 -12.04 -22.70 1.20
C LEU A 20 -11.26 -22.72 -0.12
N ASN A 21 -10.04 -23.27 -0.15
CA ASN A 21 -9.26 -23.43 -1.38
C ASN A 21 -9.93 -24.36 -2.38
N ARG A 22 -10.45 -25.50 -1.91
CA ARG A 22 -11.24 -26.41 -2.76
C ARG A 22 -12.50 -25.73 -3.26
N LEU A 23 -13.20 -24.99 -2.40
CA LEU A 23 -14.40 -24.23 -2.77
C LEU A 23 -14.11 -23.14 -3.82
N ARG A 24 -12.98 -22.42 -3.69
CA ARG A 24 -12.53 -21.39 -4.64
C ARG A 24 -12.42 -21.91 -6.07
N GLU A 25 -11.88 -23.13 -6.22
CA GLU A 25 -11.68 -23.79 -7.51
C GLU A 25 -12.86 -24.67 -7.95
N GLY A 26 -13.92 -24.77 -7.13
CA GLY A 26 -15.06 -25.65 -7.43
C GLY A 26 -14.74 -27.15 -7.25
N LYS A 27 -13.68 -27.49 -6.53
CA LYS A 27 -13.20 -28.86 -6.24
C LYS A 27 -13.57 -29.34 -4.83
N HIS A 28 -14.61 -28.77 -4.24
CA HIS A 28 -15.08 -29.14 -2.91
C HIS A 28 -15.67 -30.56 -2.93
N THR A 29 -15.46 -31.28 -1.85
CA THR A 29 -15.93 -32.66 -1.67
C THR A 29 -17.26 -32.68 -0.90
N PRO A 30 -18.00 -33.81 -0.93
CA PRO A 30 -19.17 -33.99 -0.07
C PRO A 30 -18.86 -33.80 1.43
N ALA A 31 -17.66 -34.20 1.87
CA ALA A 31 -17.21 -34.01 3.26
C ALA A 31 -17.00 -32.53 3.60
N ASP A 32 -16.50 -31.72 2.67
CA ASP A 32 -16.36 -30.27 2.84
C ASP A 32 -17.73 -29.61 3.04
N LEU A 33 -18.72 -29.99 2.23
CA LEU A 33 -20.10 -29.50 2.36
C LEU A 33 -20.74 -29.95 3.67
N GLN A 34 -20.49 -31.19 4.12
CA GLN A 34 -20.95 -31.68 5.41
C GLN A 34 -20.39 -30.79 6.55
N LYS A 35 -19.11 -30.43 6.50
CA LYS A 35 -18.52 -29.51 7.50
C LYS A 35 -19.10 -28.11 7.47
N LEU A 36 -19.40 -27.57 6.29
CA LEU A 36 -20.11 -26.29 6.19
C LEU A 36 -21.55 -26.39 6.72
N LYS A 37 -22.23 -27.52 6.51
CA LYS A 37 -23.58 -27.77 7.03
C LYS A 37 -23.65 -27.86 8.54
N GLU A 38 -22.59 -28.32 9.21
CA GLU A 38 -22.50 -28.26 10.68
C GLU A 38 -22.55 -26.82 11.22
N ARG A 39 -22.28 -25.83 10.37
CA ARG A 39 -22.37 -24.40 10.71
C ARG A 39 -23.71 -23.78 10.33
N CYS A 40 -24.63 -24.56 9.77
CA CYS A 40 -25.98 -24.11 9.47
C CYS A 40 -26.80 -23.98 10.76
N VAL A 41 -27.32 -22.79 11.03
CA VAL A 41 -28.08 -22.47 12.23
C VAL A 41 -29.33 -21.68 11.88
N GLN A 42 -30.35 -21.77 12.74
CA GLN A 42 -31.51 -20.88 12.65
C GLN A 42 -31.13 -19.45 13.02
N GLU A 43 -31.80 -18.45 12.43
CA GLU A 43 -31.53 -17.03 12.67
C GLU A 43 -31.58 -16.66 14.17
N SER A 44 -32.43 -17.32 14.96
CA SER A 44 -32.54 -17.11 16.41
C SER A 44 -31.27 -17.45 17.19
N ASN A 45 -30.42 -18.32 16.65
CA ASN A 45 -29.19 -18.78 17.29
C ASN A 45 -27.95 -18.02 16.79
N CYS A 46 -28.15 -17.04 15.90
CA CYS A 46 -27.07 -16.23 15.36
C CYS A 46 -26.66 -15.13 16.35
N PRO A 47 -25.35 -14.85 16.50
CA PRO A 47 -24.88 -13.75 17.35
C PRO A 47 -25.41 -12.40 16.83
N GLN A 48 -26.04 -11.63 17.72
CA GLN A 48 -26.69 -10.36 17.36
C GLN A 48 -25.71 -9.27 16.91
N GLU A 49 -24.47 -9.29 17.41
CA GLU A 49 -23.45 -8.29 17.10
C GLU A 49 -22.65 -8.60 15.83
N ALA A 50 -22.72 -9.84 15.34
CA ALA A 50 -21.96 -10.26 14.18
C ALA A 50 -22.52 -9.60 12.90
N PRO A 51 -21.66 -9.14 11.98
CA PRO A 51 -22.10 -8.60 10.70
C PRO A 51 -22.78 -9.69 9.86
N ARG A 52 -23.88 -9.33 9.21
CA ARG A 52 -24.63 -10.21 8.30
C ARG A 52 -24.19 -9.97 6.86
N LEU A 53 -23.97 -11.05 6.12
CA LEU A 53 -23.65 -11.00 4.71
C LEU A 53 -24.80 -11.57 3.89
N PHE A 54 -25.30 -10.77 2.95
CA PHE A 54 -26.34 -11.17 2.00
C PHE A 54 -25.86 -10.99 0.56
N ILE A 55 -26.47 -11.70 -0.38
CA ILE A 55 -26.19 -11.50 -1.81
C ILE A 55 -26.88 -10.22 -2.33
N GLN A 56 -28.12 -9.96 -1.89
CA GLN A 56 -28.97 -8.90 -2.44
C GLN A 56 -29.02 -7.66 -1.55
N ASN A 57 -28.96 -6.45 -2.15
CA ASN A 57 -29.10 -5.19 -1.41
C ASN A 57 -30.42 -5.08 -0.65
N ALA A 58 -31.53 -5.59 -1.21
CA ALA A 58 -32.83 -5.51 -0.56
C ALA A 58 -32.86 -6.23 0.81
N LEU A 59 -32.15 -7.35 0.94
CA LEU A 59 -32.02 -8.08 2.22
C LEU A 59 -31.11 -7.31 3.19
N VAL A 60 -30.03 -6.71 2.69
CA VAL A 60 -29.16 -5.83 3.48
C VAL A 60 -29.93 -4.64 4.04
N ASP A 61 -30.69 -3.95 3.19
CA ASP A 61 -31.47 -2.78 3.57
C ASP A 61 -32.56 -3.16 4.58
N LYS A 62 -33.28 -4.27 4.34
CA LYS A 62 -34.28 -4.80 5.27
C LYS A 62 -33.67 -5.12 6.64
N TYR A 63 -32.54 -5.82 6.67
CA TYR A 63 -31.88 -6.22 7.91
C TYR A 63 -31.35 -5.00 8.68
N ASN A 64 -30.70 -4.05 7.99
CA ASN A 64 -30.22 -2.84 8.62
C ASN A 64 -31.37 -1.97 9.16
N GLU A 65 -32.52 -1.94 8.47
CA GLU A 65 -33.73 -1.27 8.96
C GLU A 65 -34.28 -1.95 10.23
N GLN A 66 -34.38 -3.28 10.24
CA GLN A 66 -34.80 -4.04 11.43
C GLN A 66 -33.90 -3.78 12.64
N VAL A 67 -32.58 -3.77 12.43
CA VAL A 67 -31.62 -3.43 13.48
C VAL A 67 -31.79 -1.99 13.94
N TYR A 68 -32.03 -1.04 13.03
CA TYR A 68 -32.33 0.34 13.41
C TYR A 68 -33.63 0.43 14.22
N GLU A 69 -34.67 -0.31 13.83
CA GLU A 69 -35.97 -0.35 14.51
C GLU A 69 -35.90 -0.98 15.90
N SER A 70 -34.96 -1.90 16.15
CA SER A 70 -34.80 -2.56 17.44
C SER A 70 -34.18 -1.67 18.53
N PHE A 71 -33.55 -0.55 18.19
CA PHE A 71 -33.11 0.43 19.18
C PHE A 71 -34.32 1.22 19.70
N THR A 72 -34.59 1.16 21.01
CA THR A 72 -35.70 1.91 21.63
C THR A 72 -35.35 3.38 21.82
N ASP A 73 -34.12 3.65 22.25
CA ASP A 73 -33.59 4.98 22.58
C ASP A 73 -32.48 5.40 21.62
N ASN A 74 -32.19 6.70 21.53
CA ASN A 74 -31.04 7.25 20.79
C ASN A 74 -31.02 6.94 19.29
N ARG A 75 -32.20 6.93 18.65
CA ARG A 75 -32.36 6.83 17.19
C ARG A 75 -32.45 8.21 16.55
N TYR A 76 -31.78 8.36 15.42
CA TYR A 76 -31.71 9.60 14.67
C TYR A 76 -31.99 9.34 13.20
N THR A 77 -32.87 10.16 12.61
CA THR A 77 -33.09 10.22 11.17
C THR A 77 -32.66 11.59 10.65
N ILE A 78 -31.46 11.66 10.10
CA ILE A 78 -30.83 12.91 9.66
C ILE A 78 -31.13 13.11 8.17
N LYS A 79 -31.90 14.15 7.84
CA LYS A 79 -32.16 14.52 6.43
C LYS A 79 -30.94 15.25 5.87
N ALA A 80 -30.58 14.92 4.63
CA ALA A 80 -29.52 15.62 3.92
C ALA A 80 -29.95 17.07 3.63
N GLN A 81 -28.96 17.96 3.57
CA GLN A 81 -29.17 19.33 3.09
C GLN A 81 -28.76 19.38 1.61
N ASP A 82 -29.77 19.47 0.75
CA ASP A 82 -29.62 19.42 -0.71
C ASP A 82 -29.89 20.81 -1.33
N SER A 83 -29.06 21.21 -2.29
CA SER A 83 -29.28 22.40 -3.13
C SER A 83 -28.96 22.10 -4.60
N VAL A 84 -29.55 22.87 -5.52
CA VAL A 84 -29.40 22.66 -6.98
C VAL A 84 -28.69 23.86 -7.59
N ILE A 85 -27.68 23.58 -8.43
CA ILE A 85 -26.90 24.57 -9.18
C ILE A 85 -27.04 24.27 -10.68
N GLY A 86 -27.10 25.30 -11.52
CA GLY A 86 -27.13 25.16 -12.98
C GLY A 86 -28.50 24.77 -13.57
N ALA A 87 -29.59 24.89 -12.81
CA ALA A 87 -30.94 24.73 -13.34
C ALA A 87 -31.34 25.96 -14.17
N ALA A 88 -31.78 25.74 -15.41
CA ALA A 88 -32.16 26.81 -16.35
C ALA A 88 -33.44 27.56 -15.94
N SER A 89 -34.29 26.98 -15.07
CA SER A 89 -35.51 27.60 -14.57
C SER A 89 -35.81 27.19 -13.12
N ALA A 90 -36.63 27.99 -12.42
CA ALA A 90 -37.10 27.68 -11.06
C ALA A 90 -37.96 26.41 -11.02
N GLU A 91 -38.78 26.18 -12.05
CA GLU A 91 -39.60 24.96 -12.20
C GLU A 91 -38.74 23.70 -12.34
N LEU A 92 -37.66 23.78 -13.13
CA LEU A 92 -36.71 22.67 -13.27
C LEU A 92 -36.00 22.39 -11.95
N LYS A 93 -35.65 23.44 -11.20
CA LYS A 93 -35.07 23.32 -9.85
C LYS A 93 -36.03 22.60 -8.90
N GLU A 94 -37.30 22.98 -8.84
CA GLU A 94 -38.29 22.28 -8.01
C GLU A 94 -38.49 20.82 -8.43
N LYS A 95 -38.57 20.56 -9.74
CA LYS A 95 -38.70 19.19 -10.26
C LYS A 95 -37.53 18.32 -9.85
N ILE A 96 -36.30 18.85 -9.94
CA ILE A 96 -35.09 18.16 -9.48
C ILE A 96 -35.20 17.92 -7.97
N MET A 97 -35.54 18.92 -7.16
CA MET A 97 -35.67 18.78 -5.71
C MET A 97 -36.66 17.68 -5.30
N ARG A 98 -37.77 17.51 -6.03
CA ARG A 98 -38.74 16.42 -5.79
C ARG A 98 -38.20 15.02 -6.14
N GLN A 99 -37.24 14.93 -7.06
CA GLN A 99 -36.63 13.66 -7.48
C GLN A 99 -35.45 13.22 -6.61
N ILE A 100 -34.78 14.17 -5.95
CA ILE A 100 -33.59 13.94 -5.12
C ILE A 100 -33.74 12.79 -4.10
N PRO A 101 -34.87 12.62 -3.39
CA PRO A 101 -35.05 11.51 -2.44
C PRO A 101 -34.99 10.11 -3.07
N TYR A 102 -35.27 10.01 -4.37
CA TYR A 102 -35.33 8.74 -5.12
C TYR A 102 -34.03 8.46 -5.90
N VAL A 103 -33.04 9.34 -5.82
CA VAL A 103 -31.74 9.13 -6.46
C VAL A 103 -31.00 7.99 -5.74
N PRO A 104 -30.61 6.90 -6.45
CA PRO A 104 -29.87 5.80 -5.84
C PRO A 104 -28.55 6.26 -5.19
N LEU A 105 -28.12 5.59 -4.12
CA LEU A 105 -26.87 5.92 -3.41
C LEU A 105 -25.64 5.97 -4.33
N ARG A 106 -25.54 5.02 -5.27
CA ARG A 106 -24.46 5.00 -6.29
C ARG A 106 -24.38 6.28 -7.12
N ASN A 107 -25.50 6.96 -7.34
CA ASN A 107 -25.60 8.18 -8.14
C ASN A 107 -25.49 9.45 -7.28
N SER A 108 -25.52 9.33 -5.96
CA SER A 108 -25.40 10.44 -4.99
C SER A 108 -24.10 10.38 -4.20
N LYS A 109 -23.03 9.84 -4.82
CA LYS A 109 -21.70 9.67 -4.21
C LYS A 109 -21.75 8.93 -2.86
N GLN A 110 -22.69 7.98 -2.74
CA GLN A 110 -22.96 7.16 -1.55
C GLN A 110 -23.49 7.93 -0.33
N LEU A 111 -23.83 9.22 -0.45
CA LEU A 111 -24.42 9.98 0.65
C LEU A 111 -25.94 9.84 0.68
N ALA A 112 -26.46 9.31 1.78
CA ALA A 112 -27.89 9.07 1.96
C ALA A 112 -28.70 10.37 2.04
N HIS A 113 -29.87 10.39 1.38
CA HIS A 113 -30.82 11.49 1.52
C HIS A 113 -31.47 11.50 2.91
N LYS A 114 -31.80 10.32 3.45
CA LYS A 114 -32.20 10.13 4.85
C LYS A 114 -31.25 9.13 5.48
N LEU A 115 -30.49 9.57 6.48
CA LEU A 115 -29.52 8.74 7.17
C LEU A 115 -30.09 8.33 8.53
N LYS A 116 -30.40 7.03 8.67
CA LYS A 116 -30.94 6.43 9.89
C LYS A 116 -29.79 5.81 10.69
N LEU A 117 -29.57 6.30 11.91
CA LEU A 117 -28.48 5.88 12.79
C LEU A 117 -28.96 5.76 14.23
N ALA A 118 -28.38 4.83 14.98
CA ALA A 118 -28.58 4.71 16.41
C ALA A 118 -27.23 4.61 17.16
N VAL A 119 -27.20 5.08 18.40
CA VAL A 119 -26.03 4.88 19.28
C VAL A 119 -25.89 3.38 19.58
N GLY A 120 -24.69 2.83 19.43
CA GLY A 120 -24.41 1.39 19.51
C GLY A 120 -24.57 0.65 18.18
N GLN A 121 -25.12 1.29 17.14
CA GLN A 121 -25.28 0.65 15.83
C GLN A 121 -23.93 0.52 15.10
N ARG A 122 -23.76 -0.61 14.41
CA ARG A 122 -22.62 -0.83 13.52
C ARG A 122 -22.82 -0.10 12.20
N THR A 123 -21.80 0.67 11.83
CA THR A 123 -21.77 1.51 10.63
C THR A 123 -20.44 1.39 9.91
N GLU A 124 -20.35 1.98 8.75
CA GLU A 124 -19.09 2.15 8.05
C GLU A 124 -19.06 3.49 7.33
N VAL A 125 -17.86 3.96 7.02
CA VAL A 125 -17.67 5.16 6.22
C VAL A 125 -18.14 4.90 4.78
N ALA A 126 -19.01 5.77 4.27
CA ALA A 126 -19.69 5.58 2.98
C ALA A 126 -18.88 6.07 1.77
N THR A 127 -17.94 6.99 1.99
CA THR A 127 -17.12 7.63 0.94
C THR A 127 -15.72 7.91 1.47
N ASN A 128 -14.74 8.07 0.58
CA ASN A 128 -13.38 8.45 0.98
C ASN A 128 -13.38 9.88 1.52
N VAL A 129 -13.18 10.03 2.83
CA VAL A 129 -13.11 11.32 3.51
C VAL A 129 -11.66 11.74 3.68
N ARG A 130 -10.83 10.84 4.21
CA ARG A 130 -9.40 11.09 4.45
C ARG A 130 -8.61 9.79 4.31
N THR A 131 -8.15 9.53 3.09
CA THR A 131 -7.49 8.26 2.71
C THR A 131 -6.15 8.06 3.42
N ASP A 132 -5.41 9.14 3.67
CA ASP A 132 -4.12 9.11 4.39
C ASP A 132 -4.24 8.80 5.90
N ASP A 133 -5.47 8.74 6.42
CA ASP A 133 -5.81 8.44 7.82
C ASP A 133 -6.78 7.25 7.93
N GLY A 134 -6.94 6.48 6.85
CA GLY A 134 -7.80 5.29 6.85
C GLY A 134 -9.32 5.56 6.87
N LEU A 135 -9.79 6.81 6.83
CA LEU A 135 -11.21 7.17 6.70
C LEU A 135 -11.68 6.99 5.26
N THR A 136 -11.64 5.74 4.81
CA THR A 136 -11.95 5.30 3.45
C THR A 136 -13.33 4.65 3.40
N ASN A 137 -13.92 4.56 2.20
CA ASN A 137 -15.17 3.86 1.98
C ASN A 137 -15.05 2.38 2.44
N GLY A 138 -15.86 1.97 3.41
CA GLY A 138 -15.85 0.64 4.01
C GLY A 138 -15.21 0.57 5.40
N ALA A 139 -14.55 1.63 5.87
CA ALA A 139 -13.95 1.68 7.20
C ALA A 139 -15.04 1.48 8.27
N SER A 140 -15.04 0.29 8.88
CA SER A 140 -16.09 -0.19 9.77
C SER A 140 -15.91 0.35 11.18
N ASN A 141 -17.02 0.71 11.81
CA ASN A 141 -17.04 1.38 13.10
C ASN A 141 -18.37 1.18 13.84
N ILE A 142 -18.38 1.49 15.13
CA ILE A 142 -19.57 1.48 15.99
C ILE A 142 -19.82 2.91 16.46
N ILE A 143 -21.07 3.39 16.33
CA ILE A 143 -21.46 4.70 16.85
C ILE A 143 -21.45 4.67 18.37
N LYS A 144 -20.77 5.63 18.99
CA LYS A 144 -20.68 5.76 20.45
C LYS A 144 -21.46 6.94 20.99
N LEU A 145 -21.55 8.03 20.22
CA LEU A 145 -22.30 9.21 20.61
C LEU A 145 -22.71 10.02 19.38
N ILE A 146 -23.91 10.61 19.39
CA ILE A 146 -24.41 11.51 18.35
C ILE A 146 -24.71 12.87 19.00
N GLN A 147 -24.00 13.91 18.59
CA GLN A 147 -24.17 15.29 19.07
C GLN A 147 -24.54 16.20 17.90
N LEU A 148 -25.84 16.31 17.61
CA LEU A 148 -26.35 17.17 16.55
C LEU A 148 -26.59 18.58 17.06
N THR A 149 -26.19 19.58 16.28
CA THR A 149 -26.53 21.00 16.56
C THR A 149 -27.99 21.30 16.23
N ASP A 150 -28.49 20.71 15.14
CA ASP A 150 -29.89 20.71 14.73
C ASP A 150 -30.28 19.27 14.39
N VAL A 151 -31.26 18.72 15.13
CA VAL A 151 -31.70 17.32 15.04
C VAL A 151 -32.18 16.94 13.63
N ASN A 152 -32.66 17.92 12.86
CA ASN A 152 -33.20 17.69 11.52
C ASN A 152 -32.19 17.93 10.39
N LYS A 153 -30.98 18.41 10.70
CA LYS A 153 -29.97 18.78 9.70
C LYS A 153 -28.65 18.04 9.92
N PRO A 154 -27.82 17.86 8.88
CA PRO A 154 -26.52 17.26 9.01
C PRO A 154 -25.53 18.29 9.59
N SER A 155 -25.64 18.52 10.89
CA SER A 155 -24.87 19.51 11.65
C SER A 155 -24.49 18.95 13.02
N GLY A 156 -23.26 19.19 13.46
CA GLY A 156 -22.70 18.61 14.68
C GLY A 156 -21.68 17.49 14.40
N LEU A 157 -21.57 16.56 15.35
CA LEU A 157 -20.55 15.50 15.37
C LEU A 157 -21.17 14.14 15.66
N ILE A 158 -20.67 13.11 14.98
CA ILE A 158 -20.95 11.71 15.32
C ILE A 158 -19.63 11.08 15.75
N TRP A 159 -19.57 10.60 16.98
CA TRP A 159 -18.41 9.92 17.53
C TRP A 159 -18.50 8.43 17.25
N VAL A 160 -17.49 7.89 16.57
CA VAL A 160 -17.43 6.47 16.21
C VAL A 160 -16.16 5.84 16.74
N GLN A 161 -16.24 4.58 17.16
CA GLN A 161 -15.06 3.76 17.43
C GLN A 161 -14.83 2.86 16.23
N PHE A 162 -13.68 3.01 15.55
CA PHE A 162 -13.29 2.15 14.43
C PHE A 162 -12.83 0.78 14.93
N ASP A 163 -13.00 -0.23 14.07
CA ASP A 163 -12.56 -1.61 14.36
C ASP A 163 -11.03 -1.70 14.50
N TYR A 164 -10.29 -0.84 13.77
CA TYR A 164 -8.83 -0.76 13.83
C TYR A 164 -8.40 0.59 14.41
N GLU A 165 -7.48 0.58 15.39
CA GLU A 165 -7.06 1.78 16.12
C GLU A 165 -6.19 2.74 15.29
N ASP A 166 -5.55 2.28 14.22
CA ASP A 166 -4.77 3.11 13.31
C ASP A 166 -5.68 4.02 12.45
N VAL A 167 -6.89 3.56 12.13
CA VAL A 167 -7.89 4.34 11.40
C VAL A 167 -8.33 5.55 12.23
N GLY A 168 -8.25 6.74 11.64
CA GLY A 168 -8.67 8.01 12.26
C GLY A 168 -7.67 8.61 13.24
N ARG A 169 -6.46 8.07 13.35
CA ARG A 169 -5.46 8.52 14.34
C ARG A 169 -5.13 10.01 14.17
N LYS A 170 -4.87 10.49 12.95
CA LYS A 170 -4.59 11.91 12.68
C LYS A 170 -5.81 12.76 12.97
N THR A 171 -7.00 12.29 12.56
CA THR A 171 -8.27 12.97 12.83
C THR A 171 -8.50 13.18 14.32
N ARG A 172 -8.22 12.17 15.15
CA ARG A 172 -8.29 12.31 16.62
C ARG A 172 -7.26 13.30 17.16
N GLN A 173 -6.03 13.27 16.64
CA GLN A 173 -4.96 14.19 17.05
C GLN A 173 -5.27 15.66 16.73
N GLU A 174 -5.75 15.94 15.52
CA GLU A 174 -6.08 17.31 15.08
C GLU A 174 -7.33 17.88 15.75
N ASN A 175 -8.22 17.02 16.23
CA ASN A 175 -9.45 17.41 16.91
C ASN A 175 -9.37 17.22 18.44
N ARG A 176 -8.15 17.21 19.02
CA ARG A 176 -7.92 17.03 20.47
C ARG A 176 -8.73 17.97 21.36
N THR A 177 -9.00 19.20 20.88
CA THR A 177 -9.79 20.20 21.62
C THR A 177 -11.25 19.81 21.79
N LEU A 178 -11.77 18.83 21.03
CA LEU A 178 -13.14 18.33 21.14
C LEU A 178 -13.32 17.29 22.26
N TYR A 179 -12.23 16.75 22.82
CA TYR A 179 -12.29 15.69 23.84
C TYR A 179 -12.48 16.30 25.23
N VAL A 180 -13.72 16.31 25.69
CA VAL A 180 -14.10 16.64 27.07
C VAL A 180 -14.19 15.36 27.92
N ARG A 181 -14.38 15.48 29.24
CA ARG A 181 -14.31 14.35 30.21
C ARG A 181 -15.15 13.12 29.86
N GLU A 182 -16.22 13.26 29.07
CA GLU A 182 -17.13 12.17 28.68
C GLU A 182 -16.77 11.48 27.36
N ILE A 183 -15.83 12.02 26.58
CA ILE A 183 -15.44 11.48 25.26
C ILE A 183 -14.16 10.68 25.39
N GLN A 184 -14.23 9.39 25.05
CA GLN A 184 -13.05 8.53 25.06
C GLN A 184 -12.07 8.90 23.94
N SER A 185 -10.77 8.84 24.23
CA SER A 185 -9.69 9.16 23.29
C SER A 185 -9.62 8.23 22.07
N THR A 186 -10.28 7.07 22.11
CA THR A 186 -10.41 6.12 21.00
C THR A 186 -11.52 6.48 20.02
N TRP A 187 -12.45 7.36 20.40
CA TRP A 187 -13.56 7.74 19.55
C TRP A 187 -13.13 8.81 18.56
N THR A 188 -13.51 8.64 17.30
CA THR A 188 -13.15 9.54 16.20
C THR A 188 -14.35 10.42 15.84
N PRO A 189 -14.19 11.75 15.79
CA PRO A 189 -15.28 12.65 15.42
C PRO A 189 -15.50 12.62 13.90
N ILE A 190 -16.72 12.28 13.47
CA ILE A 190 -17.16 12.32 12.09
C ILE A 190 -18.00 13.59 11.88
N LYS A 191 -17.55 14.42 10.93
CA LYS A 191 -18.22 15.66 10.50
C LYS A 191 -19.02 15.42 9.22
N PRO A 192 -20.09 16.20 8.97
CA PRO A 192 -20.79 16.16 7.69
C PRO A 192 -19.88 16.62 6.55
N VAL A 193 -19.97 15.94 5.42
CA VAL A 193 -19.23 16.28 4.19
C VAL A 193 -20.19 16.84 3.15
N THR A 194 -19.66 17.66 2.24
CA THR A 194 -20.43 18.21 1.12
C THR A 194 -19.88 17.63 -0.18
N THR A 195 -20.76 17.11 -1.03
CA THR A 195 -20.41 16.58 -2.35
C THR A 195 -21.34 17.12 -3.42
N GLN A 196 -20.93 16.99 -4.69
CA GLN A 196 -21.72 17.40 -5.84
C GLN A 196 -21.90 16.23 -6.80
N PHE A 197 -23.10 16.07 -7.36
CA PHE A 197 -23.37 15.05 -8.37
C PHE A 197 -24.35 15.53 -9.44
N PRO A 198 -24.16 15.08 -10.70
CA PRO A 198 -25.02 15.46 -11.81
C PRO A 198 -26.40 14.82 -11.70
N VAL A 199 -27.42 15.56 -12.12
CA VAL A 199 -28.81 15.07 -12.18
C VAL A 199 -29.47 15.40 -13.52
N GLY A 200 -30.49 14.62 -13.88
CA GLY A 200 -31.20 14.74 -15.15
C GLY A 200 -30.49 14.04 -16.32
N ARG A 201 -31.21 13.86 -17.44
CA ARG A 201 -30.69 13.15 -18.63
C ARG A 201 -29.49 13.85 -19.28
N THR A 202 -29.53 15.18 -19.34
CA THR A 202 -28.48 16.02 -19.93
C THR A 202 -27.32 16.31 -18.98
N LYS A 203 -27.42 15.92 -17.70
CA LYS A 203 -26.43 16.19 -16.63
C LYS A 203 -26.04 17.68 -16.48
N SER A 204 -26.85 18.59 -17.01
CA SER A 204 -26.59 20.04 -17.01
C SER A 204 -26.79 20.68 -15.64
N ALA A 205 -27.62 20.08 -14.79
CA ALA A 205 -27.83 20.53 -13.41
C ALA A 205 -27.04 19.64 -12.43
N GLN A 206 -26.53 20.26 -11.37
CA GLN A 206 -25.81 19.60 -10.28
C GLN A 206 -26.60 19.72 -8.98
N VAL A 207 -26.60 18.65 -8.19
CA VAL A 207 -27.06 18.68 -6.81
C VAL A 207 -25.86 18.73 -5.88
N VAL A 208 -25.84 19.70 -4.98
CA VAL A 208 -24.91 19.77 -3.85
C VAL A 208 -25.60 19.16 -2.64
N ARG A 209 -25.00 18.12 -2.07
CA ARG A 209 -25.51 17.40 -0.90
C ARG A 209 -24.53 17.53 0.26
N LYS A 210 -25.02 17.98 1.41
CA LYS A 210 -24.33 17.88 2.70
C LYS A 210 -24.97 16.78 3.55
N GLN A 211 -24.16 15.83 4.03
CA GLN A 211 -24.59 14.72 4.89
C GLN A 211 -23.39 14.11 5.64
N PHE A 212 -23.61 13.40 6.76
CA PHE A 212 -22.57 12.57 7.36
C PHE A 212 -22.15 11.42 6.43
N PRO A 213 -20.84 11.15 6.27
CA PRO A 213 -20.32 10.12 5.37
C PRO A 213 -20.41 8.72 6.01
N LEU A 214 -21.55 8.36 6.60
CA LEU A 214 -21.79 7.07 7.25
C LEU A 214 -22.92 6.31 6.57
N ARG A 215 -22.92 4.99 6.70
CA ARG A 215 -24.05 4.13 6.37
C ARG A 215 -24.18 2.97 7.37
N PRO A 216 -25.40 2.49 7.64
CA PRO A 216 -25.61 1.26 8.39
C PRO A 216 -24.83 0.08 7.80
N ALA A 217 -24.22 -0.73 8.67
CA ALA A 217 -23.34 -1.83 8.28
C ALA A 217 -23.50 -3.08 9.16
N SER A 218 -24.62 -3.20 9.90
CA SER A 218 -24.97 -4.44 10.60
C SER A 218 -25.21 -5.59 9.62
N ALA A 219 -25.66 -5.26 8.41
CA ALA A 219 -25.60 -6.12 7.24
C ALA A 219 -24.83 -5.44 6.10
N LYS A 220 -24.13 -6.25 5.29
CA LYS A 220 -23.45 -5.85 4.05
C LYS A 220 -23.75 -6.86 2.94
N THR A 221 -23.56 -6.43 1.68
CA THR A 221 -23.54 -7.40 0.59
C THR A 221 -22.22 -8.15 0.56
N VAL A 222 -22.22 -9.41 0.11
CA VAL A 222 -21.01 -10.22 -0.03
C VAL A 222 -19.96 -9.49 -0.87
N HIS A 223 -20.36 -8.88 -2.00
CA HIS A 223 -19.47 -8.08 -2.84
C HIS A 223 -18.80 -6.92 -2.08
N ARG A 224 -19.52 -6.27 -1.18
CA ARG A 224 -19.00 -5.15 -0.40
C ARG A 224 -18.13 -5.58 0.78
N SER A 225 -18.22 -6.85 1.20
CA SER A 225 -17.34 -7.43 2.22
C SER A 225 -16.02 -7.95 1.65
N GLN A 226 -15.82 -7.91 0.33
CA GLN A 226 -14.60 -8.44 -0.29
C GLN A 226 -13.37 -7.67 0.21
N GLY A 227 -12.47 -8.37 0.89
CA GLY A 227 -11.30 -7.79 1.56
C GLY A 227 -11.46 -7.72 3.08
N ASP A 228 -12.68 -7.69 3.61
CA ASP A 228 -12.95 -7.66 5.04
C ASP A 228 -12.46 -8.94 5.72
N THR A 229 -12.00 -8.80 6.97
CA THR A 229 -11.65 -9.90 7.87
C THR A 229 -12.45 -9.73 9.15
N GLN A 230 -13.15 -10.77 9.58
CA GLN A 230 -14.02 -10.76 10.75
C GLN A 230 -13.78 -12.02 11.60
N THR A 231 -13.95 -11.90 12.91
CA THR A 231 -13.86 -13.06 13.82
C THR A 231 -15.14 -13.88 13.83
N GLN A 232 -16.30 -13.22 13.65
CA GLN A 232 -17.60 -13.86 13.53
C GLN A 232 -18.40 -13.23 12.39
N ILE A 233 -19.11 -14.04 11.60
CA ILE A 233 -20.01 -13.57 10.55
C ILE A 233 -21.26 -14.45 10.51
N VAL A 234 -22.37 -13.86 10.11
CA VAL A 234 -23.59 -14.58 9.75
C VAL A 234 -23.80 -14.45 8.26
N VAL A 235 -23.92 -15.56 7.53
CA VAL A 235 -24.03 -15.56 6.08
C VAL A 235 -25.37 -16.16 5.66
N ASN A 236 -26.08 -15.43 4.80
CA ASN A 236 -27.25 -15.91 4.11
C ASN A 236 -27.00 -15.84 2.59
N LEU A 237 -26.86 -17.01 1.97
CA LEU A 237 -26.57 -17.16 0.54
C LEU A 237 -27.82 -17.48 -0.28
N ASN A 238 -29.01 -17.23 0.27
CA ASN A 238 -30.26 -17.44 -0.44
C ASN A 238 -30.31 -16.58 -1.71
N SER A 239 -30.45 -17.24 -2.85
CA SER A 239 -30.60 -16.59 -4.14
C SER A 239 -31.27 -17.52 -5.16
N ASN A 240 -32.16 -16.94 -5.96
CA ASN A 240 -32.78 -17.65 -7.09
C ASN A 240 -31.78 -18.01 -8.20
N ARG A 241 -30.62 -17.34 -8.25
CA ARG A 241 -29.58 -17.52 -9.27
C ARG A 241 -28.24 -17.84 -8.64
N ALA A 242 -27.46 -18.68 -9.31
CA ALA A 242 -26.06 -18.92 -8.96
C ALA A 242 -25.21 -17.73 -9.41
N PHE A 243 -24.36 -17.22 -8.51
CA PHE A 243 -23.35 -16.21 -8.81
C PHE A 243 -21.97 -16.82 -8.60
N PRO A 244 -21.14 -16.95 -9.65
CA PRO A 244 -19.83 -17.58 -9.52
C PRO A 244 -18.98 -16.99 -8.41
N HIS A 245 -18.34 -17.86 -7.63
CA HIS A 245 -17.43 -17.55 -6.52
C HIS A 245 -18.05 -16.83 -5.31
N ILE A 246 -19.35 -16.51 -5.31
CA ILE A 246 -19.97 -15.71 -4.23
C ILE A 246 -19.89 -16.42 -2.87
N HIS A 247 -20.11 -17.74 -2.83
CA HIS A 247 -19.99 -18.56 -1.62
C HIS A 247 -18.57 -18.49 -1.07
N TYR A 248 -17.56 -18.69 -1.92
CA TYR A 248 -16.16 -18.55 -1.50
C TYR A 248 -15.86 -17.15 -0.95
N VAL A 249 -16.31 -16.09 -1.61
CA VAL A 249 -16.08 -14.72 -1.14
C VAL A 249 -16.69 -14.51 0.24
N ALA A 250 -17.94 -14.95 0.46
CA ALA A 250 -18.64 -14.80 1.73
C ALA A 250 -17.99 -15.61 2.87
N LEU A 251 -17.73 -16.89 2.64
CA LEU A 251 -17.20 -17.80 3.67
C LEU A 251 -15.75 -17.48 4.01
N SER A 252 -14.97 -16.95 3.07
CA SER A 252 -13.57 -16.57 3.29
C SER A 252 -13.37 -15.29 4.10
N ARG A 253 -14.44 -14.61 4.54
CA ARG A 253 -14.34 -13.38 5.36
C ARG A 253 -14.03 -13.67 6.83
N VAL A 254 -14.32 -14.87 7.31
CA VAL A 254 -14.12 -15.24 8.71
C VAL A 254 -12.78 -15.90 8.96
N THR A 255 -12.16 -15.65 10.11
CA THR A 255 -10.84 -16.18 10.47
C THR A 255 -10.86 -17.65 10.85
N THR A 256 -11.96 -18.15 11.42
CA THR A 256 -12.11 -19.56 11.84
C THR A 256 -13.49 -20.10 11.51
N ILE A 257 -13.61 -21.44 11.39
CA ILE A 257 -14.89 -22.07 11.08
C ILE A 257 -15.90 -21.94 12.24
N GLU A 258 -15.42 -21.82 13.48
CA GLU A 258 -16.25 -21.63 14.68
C GLU A 258 -16.92 -20.25 14.69
N GLY A 259 -16.32 -19.26 14.05
CA GLY A 259 -16.91 -17.93 13.86
C GLY A 259 -17.93 -17.86 12.72
N LEU A 260 -18.07 -18.93 11.93
CA LEU A 260 -18.97 -18.99 10.80
C LEU A 260 -20.36 -19.46 11.24
N TYR A 261 -21.39 -18.67 10.91
CA TYR A 261 -22.79 -19.02 11.07
C TYR A 261 -23.48 -18.89 9.72
N ILE A 262 -24.20 -19.93 9.30
CA ILE A 262 -24.86 -19.96 7.98
C ILE A 262 -26.36 -20.14 8.20
N THR A 263 -27.16 -19.22 7.71
CA THR A 263 -28.63 -19.35 7.82
C THR A 263 -29.22 -20.04 6.60
N ASP A 264 -28.58 -19.83 5.45
CA ASP A 264 -28.93 -20.48 4.18
C ASP A 264 -27.66 -20.65 3.34
N LEU A 265 -27.26 -21.89 3.08
CA LEU A 265 -26.05 -22.21 2.33
C LEU A 265 -26.31 -22.19 0.81
N CYS A 266 -27.52 -22.53 0.35
CA CYS A 266 -27.84 -22.76 -1.06
C CYS A 266 -26.73 -23.53 -1.80
N GLU A 267 -26.47 -24.77 -1.36
CA GLU A 267 -25.33 -25.56 -1.85
C GLU A 267 -25.40 -25.88 -3.35
N ASP A 268 -26.62 -26.01 -3.88
CA ASP A 268 -26.88 -26.22 -5.31
C ASP A 268 -26.51 -25.01 -6.19
N LYS A 269 -26.25 -23.85 -5.56
CA LYS A 269 -25.85 -22.61 -6.23
C LYS A 269 -24.34 -22.33 -6.16
N ILE A 270 -23.57 -23.19 -5.49
CA ILE A 270 -22.10 -23.08 -5.48
C ILE A 270 -21.59 -23.29 -6.92
N SER A 271 -20.91 -22.28 -7.45
CA SER A 271 -20.41 -22.30 -8.83
C SER A 271 -19.14 -21.48 -8.97
N VAL A 272 -18.38 -21.78 -10.02
CA VAL A 272 -17.15 -21.08 -10.41
C VAL A 272 -17.21 -20.70 -11.89
N ASP A 273 -16.55 -19.61 -12.27
CA ASP A 273 -16.46 -19.19 -13.66
C ASP A 273 -15.35 -19.98 -14.37
N GLN A 274 -15.72 -20.78 -15.36
CA GLN A 274 -14.77 -21.64 -16.10
C GLN A 274 -13.69 -20.84 -16.82
N ARG A 275 -13.94 -19.57 -17.17
CA ARG A 275 -12.92 -18.68 -17.74
C ARG A 275 -11.81 -18.38 -16.75
N VAL A 276 -12.16 -18.21 -15.47
CA VAL A 276 -11.20 -17.98 -14.38
C VAL A 276 -10.38 -19.25 -14.13
N VAL A 277 -11.02 -20.42 -14.14
CA VAL A 277 -10.33 -21.71 -13.97
C VAL A 277 -9.29 -21.91 -15.06
N LYS A 278 -9.68 -21.71 -16.32
CA LYS A 278 -8.78 -21.83 -17.48
C LYS A 278 -7.62 -20.83 -17.43
N GLU A 279 -7.91 -19.57 -17.09
CA GLU A 279 -6.87 -18.54 -16.98
C GLU A 279 -5.87 -18.84 -15.87
N MET A 280 -6.33 -19.32 -14.71
CA MET A 280 -5.44 -19.73 -13.62
C MET A 280 -4.55 -20.91 -14.01
N GLU A 281 -5.05 -21.85 -14.82
CA GLU A 281 -4.24 -22.95 -15.36
C GLU A 281 -3.12 -22.41 -16.27
N ILE A 282 -3.47 -21.56 -17.25
CA ILE A 282 -2.52 -20.89 -18.14
C ILE A 282 -1.45 -20.11 -17.36
N LEU A 283 -1.85 -19.38 -16.31
CA LEU A 283 -0.94 -18.61 -15.48
C LEU A 283 0.04 -19.47 -14.69
N ARG A 284 -0.37 -20.69 -14.30
CA ARG A 284 0.44 -21.65 -13.54
C ARG A 284 1.38 -22.46 -14.43
N THR A 285 1.00 -22.75 -15.67
CA THR A 285 1.75 -23.67 -16.55
C THR A 285 2.55 -22.97 -17.64
N GLU A 286 1.98 -21.95 -18.29
CA GLU A 286 2.50 -21.40 -19.55
C GLU A 286 3.04 -19.97 -19.42
N GLN A 287 2.47 -19.16 -18.52
CA GLN A 287 2.81 -17.73 -18.45
C GLN A 287 4.01 -17.45 -17.53
N SER A 288 5.11 -17.05 -18.14
CA SER A 288 6.24 -16.42 -17.45
C SER A 288 6.08 -14.90 -17.45
N LEU A 289 6.45 -14.27 -16.32
CA LEU A 289 6.47 -12.81 -16.27
C LEU A 289 7.70 -12.35 -17.04
N ASN A 290 7.50 -11.70 -18.19
CA ASN A 290 8.59 -11.02 -18.89
C ASN A 290 9.00 -9.81 -18.06
N LEU A 291 10.18 -9.88 -17.44
CA LEU A 291 10.74 -8.77 -16.69
C LEU A 291 10.96 -7.59 -17.65
N CYS A 292 10.59 -6.39 -17.20
CA CYS A 292 10.81 -5.17 -17.98
C CYS A 292 12.27 -4.71 -18.01
N PHE A 293 13.18 -5.51 -17.45
CA PHE A 293 14.61 -5.34 -17.45
C PHE A 293 15.27 -6.69 -17.73
N LYS A 294 16.49 -6.68 -18.26
CA LYS A 294 17.31 -7.88 -18.40
C LYS A 294 17.99 -8.13 -17.05
N PRO A 295 17.73 -9.26 -16.36
CA PRO A 295 18.42 -9.57 -15.12
C PRO A 295 19.94 -9.59 -15.31
N LEU A 296 20.68 -9.11 -14.32
CA LEU A 296 22.13 -8.90 -14.48
C LEU A 296 22.89 -10.22 -14.63
N TYR A 297 22.38 -11.29 -14.04
CA TYR A 297 22.91 -12.64 -14.18
C TYR A 297 22.72 -13.24 -15.59
N MET A 298 21.93 -12.61 -16.47
CA MET A 298 21.78 -12.98 -17.88
C MET A 298 22.69 -12.17 -18.83
N LEU A 299 23.48 -11.22 -18.31
CA LEU A 299 24.47 -10.49 -19.11
C LEU A 299 25.66 -11.40 -19.46
N ASP A 300 26.35 -11.08 -20.56
CA ASP A 300 27.51 -11.84 -21.03
C ASP A 300 28.56 -11.97 -19.91
N GLN A 301 29.24 -13.12 -19.84
CA GLN A 301 30.27 -13.36 -18.82
C GLN A 301 31.61 -12.69 -19.17
N SER A 302 31.80 -12.25 -20.42
CA SER A 302 32.99 -11.55 -20.87
C SER A 302 33.02 -10.06 -20.48
N ASP A 303 31.87 -9.48 -20.13
CA ASP A 303 31.76 -8.09 -19.68
C ASP A 303 32.16 -7.94 -18.22
N LEU A 304 32.90 -6.87 -17.90
CA LEU A 304 33.16 -6.46 -16.50
C LEU A 304 31.87 -5.88 -15.88
N LYS A 305 31.34 -6.55 -14.86
CA LYS A 305 30.08 -6.16 -14.19
C LYS A 305 30.35 -5.40 -12.89
N VAL A 306 30.04 -4.11 -12.90
CA VAL A 306 30.18 -3.23 -11.73
C VAL A 306 28.81 -2.73 -11.30
N CYS A 307 28.48 -2.86 -10.03
CA CYS A 307 27.27 -2.25 -9.45
C CYS A 307 27.60 -1.30 -8.32
N TYR A 308 26.74 -0.29 -8.15
CA TYR A 308 26.77 0.64 -7.05
C TYR A 308 25.39 0.72 -6.39
N LEU A 309 25.33 0.64 -5.07
CA LEU A 309 24.11 0.86 -4.30
C LEU A 309 24.40 1.70 -3.04
N ASN A 310 23.64 2.77 -2.85
CA ASN A 310 23.49 3.38 -1.53
C ASN A 310 22.54 2.49 -0.68
N ALA A 311 23.10 1.71 0.25
CA ALA A 311 22.39 0.65 0.97
C ALA A 311 21.62 1.16 2.20
N ARG A 312 21.87 2.40 2.64
CA ARG A 312 21.32 2.98 3.87
C ARG A 312 21.33 2.03 5.07
N SER A 313 22.48 1.39 5.33
CA SER A 313 22.77 0.34 6.32
C SER A 313 22.92 -1.06 5.71
N LEU A 314 23.99 -1.30 4.95
CA LEU A 314 24.37 -2.65 4.52
C LEU A 314 24.46 -3.63 5.70
N HIS A 315 24.89 -3.17 6.89
CA HIS A 315 24.87 -3.99 8.11
C HIS A 315 23.53 -4.70 8.39
N LYS A 316 22.39 -4.06 8.07
CA LYS A 316 21.06 -4.64 8.28
C LYS A 316 20.60 -5.53 7.13
N HIS A 317 21.19 -5.34 5.95
CA HIS A 317 20.72 -5.89 4.68
C HIS A 317 21.71 -6.86 4.04
N ILE A 318 22.80 -7.22 4.73
CA ILE A 318 23.85 -8.09 4.18
C ILE A 318 23.29 -9.47 3.80
N GLU A 319 22.33 -10.00 4.56
CA GLU A 319 21.64 -11.25 4.24
C GLU A 319 20.78 -11.15 2.97
N ASP A 320 20.16 -9.99 2.74
CA ASP A 320 19.39 -9.74 1.52
C ASP A 320 20.33 -9.76 0.30
N VAL A 321 21.49 -9.09 0.41
CA VAL A 321 22.52 -9.05 -0.65
C VAL A 321 23.09 -10.45 -0.92
N ARG A 322 23.40 -11.23 0.13
CA ARG A 322 23.91 -12.61 0.01
C ARG A 322 22.95 -13.53 -0.76
N ARG A 323 21.64 -13.27 -0.69
CA ARG A 323 20.60 -14.10 -1.33
C ARG A 323 20.17 -13.60 -2.70
N ASP A 324 20.61 -12.42 -3.13
CA ASP A 324 20.22 -11.85 -4.42
C ASP A 324 21.13 -12.36 -5.56
N ILE A 325 20.50 -12.94 -6.57
CA ILE A 325 21.20 -13.53 -7.73
C ILE A 325 21.83 -12.45 -8.61
N ASN A 326 21.31 -11.22 -8.63
CA ASN A 326 21.92 -10.12 -9.37
C ASN A 326 23.23 -9.70 -8.73
N TYR A 327 23.27 -9.50 -7.40
CA TYR A 327 24.51 -9.14 -6.70
C TYR A 327 25.55 -10.24 -6.79
N SER A 328 25.16 -11.51 -6.57
CA SER A 328 26.10 -12.62 -6.69
C SER A 328 26.67 -12.81 -8.10
N SER A 329 26.02 -12.26 -9.13
CA SER A 329 26.51 -12.26 -10.51
C SER A 329 27.51 -11.14 -10.86
N MET A 330 27.74 -10.15 -9.98
CA MET A 330 28.62 -9.00 -10.22
C MET A 330 30.11 -9.30 -10.03
N ASP A 331 30.99 -8.58 -10.72
CA ASP A 331 32.43 -8.74 -10.51
C ASP A 331 32.96 -7.79 -9.44
N ILE A 332 32.36 -6.61 -9.37
CA ILE A 332 32.65 -5.59 -8.36
C ILE A 332 31.32 -5.02 -7.84
N MET A 333 31.08 -5.15 -6.54
CA MET A 333 29.94 -4.53 -5.86
C MET A 333 30.43 -3.41 -4.95
N ILE A 334 29.83 -2.22 -5.11
CA ILE A 334 30.17 -1.04 -4.33
C ILE A 334 28.95 -0.62 -3.53
N PHE A 335 29.07 -0.62 -2.21
CA PHE A 335 28.01 -0.22 -1.31
C PHE A 335 28.42 1.02 -0.51
N THR A 336 27.54 2.01 -0.45
CA THR A 336 27.71 3.21 0.38
C THR A 336 26.62 3.32 1.43
N GLU A 337 26.86 4.15 2.45
CA GLU A 337 26.09 4.12 3.70
C GLU A 337 26.07 2.70 4.29
N THR A 338 27.23 2.02 4.34
CA THR A 338 27.33 0.65 4.87
C THR A 338 26.97 0.59 6.35
N ARG A 339 27.30 1.67 7.07
CA ARG A 339 27.16 1.81 8.52
C ARG A 339 27.96 0.75 9.29
N PHE A 340 29.04 0.26 8.70
CA PHE A 340 29.98 -0.63 9.36
C PHE A 340 30.72 0.10 10.48
N ASN A 341 31.14 -0.64 11.51
CA ASN A 341 31.97 -0.11 12.58
C ASN A 341 33.36 -0.71 12.44
N SER A 342 34.40 0.09 12.64
CA SER A 342 35.80 -0.37 12.64
C SER A 342 36.06 -1.50 13.65
N SER A 343 35.22 -1.67 14.68
CA SER A 343 35.29 -2.79 15.63
C SER A 343 34.68 -4.10 15.11
N ASP A 344 33.91 -4.06 14.02
CA ASP A 344 33.29 -5.26 13.44
C ASP A 344 34.35 -6.09 12.70
N THR A 345 34.30 -7.41 12.84
CA THR A 345 35.16 -8.32 12.07
C THR A 345 34.65 -8.48 10.64
N ASP A 346 35.57 -8.75 9.70
CA ASP A 346 35.23 -8.93 8.28
C ASP A 346 34.33 -10.16 8.05
N ASP A 347 34.43 -11.18 8.90
CA ASP A 347 33.59 -12.39 8.84
C ASP A 347 32.09 -12.08 8.87
N ILE A 348 31.69 -11.05 9.62
CA ILE A 348 30.28 -10.61 9.72
C ILE A 348 29.77 -10.20 8.34
N TYR A 349 30.64 -9.63 7.51
CA TYR A 349 30.31 -9.04 6.22
C TYR A 349 30.83 -9.84 5.03
N ASN A 350 31.38 -11.03 5.25
CA ASN A 350 31.91 -11.87 4.18
C ASN A 350 30.83 -12.24 3.16
N ILE A 351 31.16 -12.22 1.87
CA ILE A 351 30.31 -12.75 0.80
C ILE A 351 31.14 -13.77 0.04
N ASP A 352 30.63 -14.99 -0.05
CA ASP A 352 31.36 -16.12 -0.62
C ASP A 352 31.82 -15.82 -2.05
N GLY A 353 33.12 -16.01 -2.30
CA GLY A 353 33.76 -15.74 -3.58
C GLY A 353 34.17 -14.29 -3.81
N TYR A 354 34.02 -13.39 -2.83
CA TYR A 354 34.44 -11.99 -2.94
C TYR A 354 35.48 -11.62 -1.89
N ARG A 355 36.41 -10.75 -2.29
CA ARG A 355 37.34 -10.06 -1.40
C ARG A 355 36.70 -8.75 -0.94
N LEU A 356 36.70 -8.50 0.36
CA LEU A 356 36.13 -7.32 0.97
C LEU A 356 37.19 -6.24 1.20
N PHE A 357 36.88 -5.01 0.80
CA PHE A 357 37.53 -3.79 1.26
C PHE A 357 36.53 -2.90 1.98
N ARG A 358 36.97 -2.23 3.04
CA ARG A 358 36.15 -1.38 3.90
C ARG A 358 36.77 0.00 4.07
N ASN A 359 35.96 1.02 3.88
CA ASN A 359 36.21 2.40 4.25
C ASN A 359 35.19 2.77 5.34
N ASP A 360 35.47 2.34 6.56
CA ASP A 360 34.59 2.55 7.70
C ASP A 360 34.71 3.98 8.24
N VAL A 361 33.59 4.55 8.65
CA VAL A 361 33.57 5.86 9.31
C VAL A 361 33.78 5.67 10.81
N SER A 362 34.68 6.46 11.39
CA SER A 362 34.93 6.45 12.84
C SER A 362 33.65 6.76 13.61
N GLN A 363 33.39 6.02 14.70
CA GLN A 363 32.23 6.31 15.55
C GLN A 363 32.32 7.72 16.14
N GLY A 364 31.24 8.49 15.99
CA GLY A 364 31.05 9.73 16.73
C GLY A 364 30.69 9.48 18.20
N PRO A 365 30.69 10.52 19.05
CA PRO A 365 30.50 10.41 20.51
C PRO A 365 29.05 10.10 20.96
N GLY A 366 28.28 9.30 20.22
CA GLY A 366 26.89 8.96 20.54
C GLY A 366 26.56 7.48 20.36
N PRO A 367 25.49 6.99 21.01
CA PRO A 367 25.03 5.61 20.83
C PRO A 367 24.45 5.44 19.42
N GLY A 368 25.19 4.79 18.53
CA GLY A 368 24.74 4.50 17.17
C GLY A 368 25.84 4.01 16.23
N ARG A 369 25.44 3.31 15.17
CA ARG A 369 26.34 3.02 14.04
C ARG A 369 26.54 4.30 13.20
N PRO A 370 27.71 4.50 12.59
CA PRO A 370 27.94 5.65 11.71
C PRO A 370 26.97 5.63 10.52
N TYR A 371 26.66 6.78 9.96
CA TYR A 371 25.71 6.89 8.84
C TYR A 371 26.36 6.63 7.47
N GLY A 372 27.66 6.86 7.35
CA GLY A 372 28.43 6.70 6.12
C GLY A 372 29.18 5.38 6.02
N GLY A 373 30.23 5.41 5.22
CA GLY A 373 31.12 4.28 4.98
C GLY A 373 30.83 3.60 3.65
N THR A 374 31.91 3.08 3.06
CA THR A 374 31.90 2.40 1.76
C THR A 374 32.49 1.00 1.90
N ALA A 375 31.88 0.01 1.26
CA ALA A 375 32.42 -1.35 1.14
C ALA A 375 32.50 -1.75 -0.32
N VAL A 376 33.62 -2.36 -0.70
CA VAL A 376 33.84 -2.90 -2.04
C VAL A 376 34.03 -4.41 -1.92
N TYR A 377 33.19 -5.15 -2.62
CA TYR A 377 33.35 -6.59 -2.79
C TYR A 377 33.83 -6.87 -4.21
N SER A 378 34.95 -7.56 -4.35
CA SER A 378 35.48 -7.90 -5.67
C SER A 378 35.77 -9.37 -5.80
N ARG A 379 35.26 -9.99 -6.87
CA ARG A 379 35.56 -11.37 -7.26
C ARG A 379 36.71 -11.44 -8.25
N VAL A 380 36.98 -10.35 -8.97
CA VAL A 380 38.11 -10.23 -9.89
C VAL A 380 39.38 -9.76 -9.15
N PRO A 381 40.58 -10.14 -9.62
CA PRO A 381 41.82 -9.63 -9.04
C PRO A 381 41.94 -8.11 -9.17
N LEU A 382 42.27 -7.46 -8.05
CA LEU A 382 42.50 -6.01 -7.96
C LEU A 382 44.01 -5.73 -7.89
N LYS A 383 44.42 -4.62 -8.50
CA LYS A 383 45.83 -4.20 -8.50
C LYS A 383 46.31 -3.94 -7.08
N GLU A 384 47.56 -4.30 -6.78
CA GLU A 384 48.16 -4.04 -5.47
C GLU A 384 48.04 -2.56 -5.06
N GLY A 385 47.66 -2.31 -3.80
CA GLY A 385 47.35 -0.98 -3.27
C GLY A 385 45.93 -0.48 -3.60
N TYR A 386 45.14 -1.25 -4.34
CA TYR A 386 43.74 -0.96 -4.65
C TYR A 386 42.80 -2.05 -4.08
N PRO A 387 41.58 -1.67 -3.68
CA PRO A 387 41.06 -0.31 -3.69
C PRO A 387 41.58 0.48 -2.48
N TYR A 388 41.54 1.81 -2.58
CA TYR A 388 41.90 2.68 -1.46
C TYR A 388 40.88 3.81 -1.29
N ALA A 389 40.77 4.31 -0.06
CA ALA A 389 39.88 5.41 0.30
C ALA A 389 40.60 6.76 0.23
N HIS A 390 39.98 7.74 -0.40
CA HIS A 390 40.47 9.12 -0.50
C HIS A 390 39.41 10.10 0.03
N ASN A 391 39.07 9.99 1.32
CA ASN A 391 38.04 10.81 1.92
C ASN A 391 38.52 12.27 2.07
N VAL A 392 37.88 13.21 1.35
CA VAL A 392 38.30 14.61 1.32
C VAL A 392 37.09 15.55 1.32
N ASN A 393 37.17 16.64 2.09
CA ASN A 393 36.08 17.61 2.27
C ASN A 393 34.74 17.00 2.76
N GLY A 394 34.78 15.84 3.42
CA GLY A 394 33.61 15.08 3.87
C GLY A 394 32.98 14.18 2.80
N ILE A 395 33.59 14.08 1.62
CA ILE A 395 33.13 13.22 0.53
C ILE A 395 33.95 11.94 0.56
N GLU A 396 33.26 10.81 0.40
CA GLU A 396 33.89 9.51 0.36
C GLU A 396 34.23 9.17 -1.09
N PHE A 397 35.52 9.05 -1.38
CA PHE A 397 36.02 8.51 -2.65
C PHE A 397 36.64 7.14 -2.39
N THR A 398 36.33 6.16 -3.23
CA THR A 398 37.02 4.87 -3.25
C THR A 398 37.49 4.59 -4.65
N ILE A 399 38.81 4.50 -4.84
CA ILE A 399 39.44 4.28 -6.14
C ILE A 399 39.75 2.80 -6.29
N ILE A 400 39.31 2.20 -7.38
CA ILE A 400 39.42 0.76 -7.65
C ILE A 400 40.10 0.58 -9.01
N LYS A 401 41.13 -0.27 -9.06
CA LYS A 401 41.82 -0.70 -10.28
C LYS A 401 41.85 -2.23 -10.35
N THR A 402 41.47 -2.81 -11.48
CA THR A 402 41.59 -4.26 -11.70
C THR A 402 42.95 -4.60 -12.29
N GLU A 403 43.43 -5.83 -12.08
CA GLU A 403 44.67 -6.29 -12.74
C GLU A 403 44.49 -6.43 -14.26
N SER A 404 43.28 -6.79 -14.69
CA SER A 404 42.93 -7.00 -16.10
C SER A 404 42.89 -5.73 -16.94
N ASN A 405 42.62 -4.57 -16.33
CA ASN A 405 42.46 -3.29 -17.02
C ASN A 405 43.19 -2.17 -16.24
N PRO A 406 44.53 -2.14 -16.23
CA PRO A 406 45.30 -1.23 -15.37
C PRO A 406 45.18 0.25 -15.75
N HIS A 407 44.68 0.55 -16.95
CA HIS A 407 44.42 1.91 -17.45
C HIS A 407 43.02 2.43 -17.12
N LEU A 408 42.18 1.62 -16.48
CA LEU A 408 40.81 1.97 -16.12
C LEU A 408 40.71 2.20 -14.60
N ASN A 409 40.22 3.36 -14.21
CA ASN A 409 39.88 3.70 -12.84
C ASN A 409 38.38 3.61 -12.64
N ILE A 410 37.94 2.86 -11.62
CA ILE A 410 36.57 2.95 -11.13
C ILE A 410 36.62 3.81 -9.86
N ILE A 411 36.01 4.99 -9.93
CA ILE A 411 35.97 5.99 -8.88
C ILE A 411 34.56 5.99 -8.28
N ALA A 412 34.41 5.35 -7.13
CA ALA A 412 33.17 5.39 -6.37
C ALA A 412 33.09 6.68 -5.56
N VAL A 413 31.96 7.39 -5.64
CA VAL A 413 31.74 8.67 -4.95
C VAL A 413 30.47 8.64 -4.14
N TYR A 414 30.56 9.02 -2.87
CA TYR A 414 29.39 9.33 -2.05
C TYR A 414 29.53 10.71 -1.42
N ARG A 415 28.54 11.57 -1.71
CA ARG A 415 28.37 12.88 -1.06
C ARG A 415 27.09 12.86 -0.24
N SER A 416 27.20 13.07 1.08
CA SER A 416 26.03 13.34 1.92
C SER A 416 25.27 14.59 1.45
N PRO A 417 23.92 14.62 1.49
CA PRO A 417 23.14 15.79 1.10
C PRO A 417 23.44 17.03 1.95
N ASN A 418 23.99 16.85 3.17
CA ASN A 418 24.36 17.93 4.07
C ASN A 418 25.66 18.66 3.66
N ILE A 419 26.41 18.12 2.70
CA ILE A 419 27.67 18.70 2.24
C ILE A 419 27.40 19.58 1.03
N ALA A 420 27.94 20.80 0.98
CA ALA A 420 27.76 21.70 -0.16
C ALA A 420 28.36 21.11 -1.46
N ILE A 421 27.67 21.30 -2.59
CA ILE A 421 28.15 20.84 -3.90
C ILE A 421 29.51 21.43 -4.29
N SER A 422 29.83 22.65 -3.86
CA SER A 422 31.12 23.30 -4.11
C SER A 422 32.31 22.48 -3.59
N ARG A 423 32.13 21.80 -2.44
CA ARG A 423 33.14 20.89 -1.87
C ARG A 423 33.36 19.65 -2.74
N LEU A 424 32.28 19.14 -3.36
CA LEU A 424 32.37 18.04 -4.31
C LEU A 424 33.15 18.43 -5.55
N LEU A 425 32.90 19.62 -6.09
CA LEU A 425 33.61 20.11 -7.27
C LEU A 425 35.11 20.31 -6.99
N SER A 426 35.47 20.84 -5.81
CA SER A 426 36.89 20.98 -5.44
C SER A 426 37.57 19.63 -5.26
N SER A 427 36.91 18.67 -4.61
CA SER A 427 37.47 17.34 -4.41
C SER A 427 37.60 16.56 -5.73
N LEU A 428 36.59 16.64 -6.61
CA LEU A 428 36.63 16.00 -7.92
C LEU A 428 37.80 16.51 -8.76
N ARG A 429 38.07 17.83 -8.77
CA ARG A 429 39.24 18.39 -9.48
C ARG A 429 40.54 17.75 -9.01
N SER A 430 40.75 17.70 -7.70
CA SER A 430 41.95 17.08 -7.12
C SER A 430 42.11 15.61 -7.55
N VAL A 431 41.03 14.83 -7.48
CA VAL A 431 41.06 13.39 -7.83
C VAL A 431 41.27 13.18 -9.33
N LEU A 432 40.72 14.06 -10.18
CA LEU A 432 40.87 13.98 -11.63
C LEU A 432 42.27 14.38 -12.12
N ASP A 433 42.93 15.31 -11.42
CA ASP A 433 44.27 15.79 -11.77
C ASP A 433 45.38 14.78 -11.40
N GLU A 434 45.13 13.85 -10.47
CA GLU A 434 46.13 12.88 -9.98
C GLU A 434 46.55 11.81 -11.01
N ASP A 435 45.69 11.43 -11.96
CA ASP A 435 45.98 10.41 -12.97
C ASP A 435 45.31 10.73 -14.31
N SER A 436 45.77 11.81 -14.95
CA SER A 436 45.22 12.32 -16.22
C SER A 436 45.39 11.37 -17.41
N SER A 437 46.12 10.27 -17.26
CA SER A 437 46.40 9.30 -18.32
C SER A 437 45.41 8.11 -18.35
N ALA A 438 44.65 7.92 -17.28
CA ALA A 438 43.73 6.81 -17.12
C ALA A 438 42.30 7.16 -17.60
N GLN A 439 41.59 6.16 -18.10
CA GLN A 439 40.14 6.27 -18.32
C GLN A 439 39.43 6.15 -16.98
N ASN A 440 38.55 7.09 -16.66
CA ASN A 440 37.83 7.09 -15.39
C ASN A 440 36.34 6.76 -15.60
N ILE A 441 35.87 5.73 -14.91
CA ILE A 441 34.44 5.47 -14.66
C ILE A 441 34.14 6.04 -13.28
N ILE A 442 33.29 7.06 -13.23
CA ILE A 442 32.89 7.70 -11.98
C ILE A 442 31.46 7.29 -11.70
N ILE A 443 31.24 6.62 -10.58
CA ILE A 443 29.95 6.05 -10.21
C ILE A 443 29.62 6.42 -8.77
N GLY A 444 28.36 6.76 -8.51
CA GLY A 444 27.87 6.80 -7.15
C GLY A 444 26.72 7.77 -6.92
N ASP A 445 26.55 8.15 -5.65
CA ASP A 445 25.47 9.02 -5.21
C ASP A 445 26.04 10.38 -4.81
N PHE A 446 25.89 11.33 -5.75
CA PHE A 446 26.35 12.70 -5.60
C PHE A 446 25.36 13.56 -4.80
N ASN A 447 24.16 13.06 -4.49
CA ASN A 447 23.03 13.84 -3.96
C ASN A 447 22.79 15.14 -4.74
N VAL A 448 22.76 15.03 -6.08
CA VAL A 448 22.45 16.12 -7.02
C VAL A 448 21.23 15.72 -7.84
N ASN A 449 20.19 16.54 -7.83
CA ASN A 449 19.00 16.27 -8.62
C ASN A 449 19.25 16.62 -10.09
N TRP A 450 19.51 15.59 -10.91
CA TRP A 450 19.82 15.77 -12.33
C TRP A 450 18.65 16.27 -13.19
N MET A 451 17.42 16.25 -12.65
CA MET A 451 16.22 16.78 -13.32
C MET A 451 16.06 18.28 -13.11
N VAL A 452 16.76 18.86 -12.14
CA VAL A 452 16.71 20.29 -11.83
C VAL A 452 17.97 20.94 -12.39
N GLU A 453 17.80 21.84 -13.37
CA GLU A 453 18.91 22.46 -14.08
C GLU A 453 19.85 23.24 -13.14
N SER A 454 19.29 24.02 -12.20
CA SER A 454 20.07 24.78 -11.22
C SER A 454 20.94 23.89 -10.32
N ASP A 455 20.45 22.68 -9.99
CA ASP A 455 21.15 21.77 -9.09
C ASP A 455 22.30 21.06 -9.80
N ARG A 456 22.09 20.66 -11.07
CA ARG A 456 23.10 19.95 -11.85
C ARG A 456 24.15 20.85 -12.49
N GLN A 457 23.85 22.13 -12.73
CA GLN A 457 24.62 23.02 -13.60
C GLN A 457 26.13 23.00 -13.30
N SER A 458 26.51 23.14 -12.02
CA SER A 458 27.92 23.21 -11.65
C SER A 458 28.67 21.88 -11.85
N LEU A 459 28.01 20.74 -11.59
CA LEU A 459 28.61 19.42 -11.81
C LEU A 459 28.65 19.07 -13.29
N TYR A 460 27.61 19.42 -14.06
CA TYR A 460 27.59 19.29 -15.52
C TYR A 460 28.72 20.09 -16.18
N ASN A 461 28.91 21.35 -15.77
CA ASN A 461 29.99 22.18 -16.31
C ASN A 461 31.37 21.61 -16.02
N LEU A 462 31.61 21.09 -14.80
CA LEU A 462 32.89 20.48 -14.47
C LEU A 462 33.10 19.18 -15.26
N MET A 463 32.15 18.25 -15.22
CA MET A 463 32.36 16.91 -15.77
C MET A 463 32.23 16.90 -17.29
N VAL A 464 31.16 17.45 -17.85
CA VAL A 464 30.83 17.31 -19.27
C VAL A 464 31.50 18.41 -20.11
N VAL A 465 31.40 19.67 -19.67
CA VAL A 465 31.91 20.80 -20.48
C VAL A 465 33.42 20.93 -20.37
N GLN A 466 33.98 20.91 -19.16
CA GLN A 466 35.40 21.14 -18.92
C GLN A 466 36.25 19.88 -19.11
N ASN A 467 35.76 18.72 -18.64
CA ASN A 467 36.51 17.47 -18.64
C ASN A 467 36.00 16.43 -19.65
N HIS A 468 35.03 16.80 -20.50
CA HIS A 468 34.53 15.96 -21.60
C HIS A 468 34.01 14.56 -21.20
N TYR A 469 33.54 14.38 -19.96
CA TYR A 469 32.90 13.15 -19.54
C TYR A 469 31.53 12.97 -20.21
N VAL A 470 31.24 11.74 -20.60
CA VAL A 470 29.94 11.34 -21.13
C VAL A 470 29.13 10.70 -20.01
N GLN A 471 27.90 11.20 -19.81
CA GLN A 471 26.96 10.56 -18.90
C GLN A 471 26.38 9.30 -19.57
N ALA A 472 26.58 8.14 -18.96
CA ALA A 472 25.92 6.91 -19.37
C ALA A 472 24.50 6.87 -18.78
N THR A 473 23.49 7.18 -19.58
CA THR A 473 22.08 6.95 -19.23
C THR A 473 21.46 5.96 -20.21
N ASP A 474 20.87 4.88 -19.71
CA ASP A 474 20.03 4.02 -20.56
C ASP A 474 18.71 4.77 -20.86
N ASN A 475 18.51 5.11 -22.14
CA ASN A 475 17.35 5.84 -22.65
C ASN A 475 15.99 5.15 -22.36
N ARG A 476 15.98 3.89 -21.88
CA ARG A 476 14.75 3.18 -21.49
C ARG A 476 14.15 3.67 -20.18
N LEU A 477 14.93 4.23 -19.26
CA LEU A 477 14.43 4.76 -17.98
C LEU A 477 13.94 6.21 -18.11
N TYR A 478 14.57 7.01 -18.97
CA TYR A 478 14.25 8.43 -19.16
C TYR A 478 12.81 8.65 -19.70
N ASN A 479 12.33 7.77 -20.58
CA ASN A 479 10.97 7.85 -21.15
C ASN A 479 9.84 7.37 -20.21
N ARG A 480 10.15 6.77 -19.06
CA ARG A 480 9.12 6.32 -18.09
C ARG A 480 8.79 7.37 -17.04
N GLN A 481 9.71 8.28 -16.71
CA GLN A 481 9.41 9.35 -15.74
C GLN A 481 8.55 10.48 -16.33
N GLN A 482 8.49 10.65 -17.65
CA GLN A 482 7.58 11.63 -18.27
C GLN A 482 6.13 11.14 -18.44
N ASN A 483 5.86 9.85 -18.27
CA ASN A 483 4.53 9.26 -18.45
C ASN A 483 3.81 8.92 -17.13
N VAL A 484 4.28 9.48 -16.01
CA VAL A 484 3.58 9.42 -14.72
C VAL A 484 3.28 10.85 -14.29
N ASN A 485 2.25 11.45 -14.90
CA ASN A 485 1.43 12.53 -14.36
C ASN A 485 -0.01 12.32 -14.80
#